data_AF-A0A371NXB8-F1
#
_entry.id   AF-A0A371NXB8-F1
#
_cell.length_a   1.000
_cell.length_b   1.000
_cell.length_c   1.000
_cell.angle_alpha   90.00
_cell.angle_beta   90.00
_cell.angle_gamma   90.00
#
_symmetry.space_group_name_H-M   'P 1'
#
loop_
_entity.id
_entity.type
_entity.pdbx_description
1 polymer ?
#
loop_
_entity_poly.entity_id
_entity_poly.type
_entity_poly.pdbx_seq_one_letter_code
_entity_poly.pdbx_strand_id
1 'polypeptide(L)'
;MHSSVPGILPRPPRVAPPPRPPLERDRECVVSGVSAGLARHLGAPVWTIRSLFAVLGLFGGVGVLLYVWCWALMPWQAGEKAPSRQVPIAWVLLALAAAALFVVVVDGGYPWVYGAVGGGNPFAVFALHAFLVLGVAAGSWSALVDQADPARGPRHSIVIRSIAVAMMVVLFFILALRGVASLVLLLPLLAIAVVLSSTLYRRWRELSGERIRRIREEQRSEMAAHLHDSVLQTLALIQNRAGPSSEAARLARAQERELRAWLYDGDSPADSDLPTDLRDYAGALELDYPVRIDVVSAGLSAERASGEVAAAAREAMLNAARHAGGEVSVYIEGSAAGVDVFIRDRGTGFELDGVPGDRLGVRESIIGRMRRAGGSATVRSSEQGTEVHLKFTGAQS
;
A
#
# COMPACT_ATOMS: atom_id res chain seq x y z
N MET A 1 -23.15 71.42 11.63
CA MET A 1 -23.10 70.17 12.41
C MET A 1 -22.86 69.02 11.45
N HIS A 2 -21.61 68.57 11.29
CA HIS A 2 -21.29 67.36 10.53
C HIS A 2 -20.82 66.29 11.54
N SER A 3 -21.64 65.27 11.74
CA SER A 3 -21.35 64.11 12.58
C SER A 3 -20.65 63.05 11.74
N SER A 4 -19.37 62.83 11.97
CA SER A 4 -18.56 61.76 11.38
C SER A 4 -18.88 60.42 12.06
N VAL A 5 -19.32 59.45 11.26
CA VAL A 5 -19.58 58.05 11.69
C VAL A 5 -18.24 57.34 11.91
N PRO A 6 -18.02 56.62 13.03
CA PRO A 6 -16.79 55.85 13.24
C PRO A 6 -16.77 54.61 12.35
N GLY A 7 -15.67 54.41 11.62
CA GLY A 7 -15.46 53.26 10.75
C GLY A 7 -15.40 51.95 11.54
N ILE A 8 -16.23 50.98 11.14
CA ILE A 8 -16.23 49.62 11.67
C ILE A 8 -14.95 48.92 11.15
N LEU A 9 -14.01 48.62 12.05
CA LEU A 9 -12.84 47.82 11.70
C LEU A 9 -13.28 46.37 11.38
N PRO A 10 -12.82 45.77 10.28
CA PRO A 10 -13.15 44.40 9.92
C PRO A 10 -12.64 43.43 11.00
N ARG A 11 -13.52 42.53 11.46
CA ARG A 11 -13.17 41.47 12.41
C ARG A 11 -12.11 40.56 11.79
N PRO A 12 -11.02 40.20 12.52
CA PRO A 12 -10.04 39.27 11.99
C PRO A 12 -10.71 37.93 11.65
N PRO A 13 -10.30 37.27 10.55
CA PRO A 13 -10.86 35.99 10.16
C PRO A 13 -10.66 34.97 11.29
N ARG A 14 -11.74 34.27 11.68
CA ARG A 14 -11.65 33.15 12.63
C ARG A 14 -10.83 32.05 11.98
N VAL A 15 -9.61 31.84 12.47
CA VAL A 15 -8.81 30.66 12.13
C VAL A 15 -9.58 29.43 12.60
N ALA A 16 -10.00 28.58 11.66
CA ALA A 16 -10.63 27.31 12.02
C ALA A 16 -9.65 26.49 12.86
N PRO A 17 -10.12 25.82 13.94
CA PRO A 17 -9.24 24.94 14.70
C PRO A 17 -8.65 23.88 13.75
N PRO A 18 -7.39 23.48 13.96
CA PRO A 18 -6.76 22.50 13.09
C PRO A 18 -7.61 21.22 13.04
N PRO A 19 -7.74 20.59 11.86
CA PRO A 19 -8.53 19.37 11.72
C PRO A 19 -8.00 18.31 12.67
N ARG A 20 -8.91 17.59 13.34
CA ARG A 20 -8.52 16.51 14.26
C ARG A 20 -7.75 15.45 13.47
N PRO A 21 -6.60 14.97 13.97
CA PRO A 21 -5.82 13.95 13.29
C PRO A 21 -6.65 12.67 13.17
N PRO A 22 -6.48 11.86 12.10
CA PRO A 22 -7.22 10.62 11.91
C PRO A 22 -6.95 9.64 13.06
N LEU A 23 -7.93 8.78 13.33
CA LEU A 23 -7.85 7.79 14.41
C LEU A 23 -7.01 6.59 13.96
N GLU A 24 -5.70 6.70 14.15
CA GLU A 24 -4.70 5.71 13.69
C GLU A 24 -3.83 5.21 14.84
N ARG A 25 -3.34 3.96 14.74
CA ARG A 25 -2.42 3.36 15.71
C ARG A 25 -0.98 3.67 15.35
N ASP A 26 -0.22 4.06 16.37
CA ASP A 26 1.22 4.27 16.25
C ASP A 26 1.96 2.97 15.98
N ARG A 27 2.91 2.98 15.03
CA ARG A 27 3.69 1.80 14.64
C ARG A 27 4.79 1.46 15.62
N GLU A 28 5.37 2.46 16.28
CA GLU A 28 6.34 2.26 17.35
C GLU A 28 5.58 2.23 18.67
N CYS A 29 5.38 1.03 19.21
CA CYS A 29 4.47 0.87 20.32
C CYS A 29 4.98 -0.08 21.41
N VAL A 30 4.44 0.11 22.61
CA VAL A 30 4.71 -0.79 23.74
C VAL A 30 4.03 -2.15 23.49
N VAL A 31 2.78 -2.13 22.99
CA VAL A 31 1.92 -3.31 22.78
C VAL A 31 1.28 -3.31 21.39
N SER A 32 0.39 -2.34 21.11
CA SER A 32 -0.34 -2.29 19.82
C SER A 32 -0.67 -0.89 19.28
N GLY A 33 -0.17 0.16 19.93
CA GLY A 33 -0.28 1.55 19.46
C GLY A 33 -1.63 2.25 19.77
N VAL A 34 -2.61 1.53 20.35
CA VAL A 34 -3.97 2.01 20.59
C VAL A 34 -4.01 3.24 21.50
N SER A 35 -3.39 3.15 22.68
CA SER A 35 -3.45 4.27 23.65
C SER A 35 -2.76 5.53 23.14
N ALA A 36 -1.68 5.38 22.37
CA ALA A 36 -0.97 6.50 21.77
C ALA A 36 -1.79 7.15 20.63
N GLY A 37 -2.41 6.31 19.78
CA GLY A 37 -3.30 6.77 18.72
C GLY A 37 -4.53 7.52 19.25
N LEU A 38 -5.18 6.95 20.27
CA LEU A 38 -6.36 7.56 20.90
C LEU A 38 -6.01 8.85 21.64
N ALA A 39 -4.86 8.89 22.33
CA ALA A 39 -4.33 10.09 22.97
C ALA A 39 -4.11 11.22 21.96
N ARG A 40 -3.51 10.92 20.81
CA ARG A 40 -3.29 11.88 19.72
C ARG A 40 -4.59 12.40 19.11
N HIS A 41 -5.55 11.51 18.87
CA HIS A 41 -6.86 11.88 18.32
C HIS A 41 -7.67 12.77 19.27
N LEU A 42 -7.62 12.49 20.58
CA LEU A 42 -8.36 13.23 21.61
C LEU A 42 -7.62 14.45 22.15
N GLY A 43 -6.33 14.63 21.82
CA GLY A 43 -5.48 15.68 22.39
C GLY A 43 -5.21 15.51 23.89
N ALA A 44 -5.28 14.27 24.40
CA ALA A 44 -5.08 13.94 25.81
C ALA A 44 -3.71 13.28 26.04
N PRO A 45 -3.11 13.38 27.24
CA PRO A 45 -1.85 12.70 27.52
C PRO A 45 -2.05 11.18 27.58
N VAL A 46 -1.07 10.42 27.07
CA VAL A 46 -1.15 8.96 26.91
C VAL A 46 -1.43 8.21 28.23
N TRP A 47 -0.88 8.72 29.34
CA TRP A 47 -1.08 8.10 30.66
C TRP A 47 -2.55 8.16 31.10
N THR A 48 -3.30 9.21 30.73
CA THR A 48 -4.73 9.31 31.05
C THR A 48 -5.53 8.23 30.33
N ILE A 49 -5.25 8.04 29.03
CA ILE A 49 -5.89 6.98 28.24
C ILE A 49 -5.55 5.59 28.81
N ARG A 50 -4.28 5.34 29.17
CA ARG A 50 -3.87 4.08 29.81
C ARG A 50 -4.56 3.85 31.15
N SER A 51 -4.65 4.90 31.97
CA SER A 51 -5.31 4.82 33.28
C SER A 51 -6.80 4.56 33.13
N LEU A 52 -7.46 5.19 32.14
CA LEU A 52 -8.86 4.94 31.82
C LEU A 52 -9.11 3.48 31.44
N PHE A 53 -8.30 2.92 30.53
CA PHE A 53 -8.38 1.49 30.19
C PHE A 53 -8.13 0.58 31.39
N ALA A 54 -7.14 0.90 32.23
CA ALA A 54 -6.83 0.11 33.42
C ALA A 54 -7.97 0.12 34.43
N VAL A 55 -8.53 1.30 34.75
CA VAL A 55 -9.65 1.46 35.68
C VAL A 55 -10.89 0.74 35.15
N LEU A 56 -11.27 0.97 33.90
CA LEU A 56 -12.40 0.26 33.27
C LEU A 56 -12.15 -1.26 33.16
N GLY A 57 -10.89 -1.68 33.08
CA GLY A 57 -10.50 -3.09 33.13
C GLY A 57 -10.79 -3.73 34.48
N LEU A 58 -10.58 -3.00 35.58
CA LEU A 58 -10.90 -3.46 36.94
C LEU A 58 -12.43 -3.58 37.17
N PHE A 59 -13.23 -2.75 36.49
CA PHE A 59 -14.70 -2.82 36.50
C PHE A 59 -15.23 -3.87 35.52
N GLY A 60 -14.95 -5.14 35.77
CA GLY A 60 -15.52 -6.26 35.02
C GLY A 60 -14.92 -6.47 33.62
N GLY A 61 -13.73 -5.94 33.34
CA GLY A 61 -13.01 -6.18 32.09
C GLY A 61 -13.44 -5.31 30.90
N VAL A 62 -14.35 -4.35 31.09
CA VAL A 62 -14.85 -3.48 30.01
C VAL A 62 -13.72 -2.72 29.32
N GLY A 63 -12.73 -2.25 30.09
CA GLY A 63 -11.56 -1.57 29.53
C GLY A 63 -10.73 -2.47 28.61
N VAL A 64 -10.61 -3.76 28.91
CA VAL A 64 -9.90 -4.73 28.06
C VAL A 64 -10.66 -4.95 26.76
N LEU A 65 -11.99 -5.12 26.83
CA LEU A 65 -12.84 -5.28 25.65
C LEU A 65 -12.78 -4.05 24.74
N LEU A 66 -12.87 -2.84 25.32
CA LEU A 66 -12.72 -1.59 24.57
C LEU A 66 -11.34 -1.50 23.90
N TYR A 67 -10.28 -1.90 24.61
CA TYR A 67 -8.93 -1.89 24.06
C TYR A 67 -8.79 -2.84 22.87
N VAL A 68 -9.31 -4.06 22.98
CA VAL A 68 -9.31 -5.04 21.89
C VAL A 68 -10.16 -4.56 20.71
N TRP A 69 -11.31 -3.92 20.98
CA TRP A 69 -12.15 -3.32 19.95
C TRP A 69 -11.39 -2.22 19.18
N CYS A 70 -10.79 -1.27 19.89
CA CYS A 70 -9.95 -0.25 19.26
C CYS A 70 -8.76 -0.86 18.52
N TRP A 71 -8.15 -1.92 19.04
CA TRP A 71 -7.05 -2.61 18.38
C TRP A 71 -7.48 -3.25 17.05
N ALA A 72 -8.67 -3.83 17.00
CA ALA A 72 -9.22 -4.49 15.81
C ALA A 72 -9.64 -3.51 14.72
N LEU A 73 -10.23 -2.37 15.09
CA LEU A 73 -10.81 -1.42 14.12
C LEU A 73 -9.89 -0.27 13.73
N MET A 74 -8.95 0.14 14.59
CA MET A 74 -8.07 1.26 14.24
C MET A 74 -7.02 0.81 13.22
N PRO A 75 -6.91 1.48 12.06
CA PRO A 75 -5.83 1.22 11.12
C PRO A 75 -4.48 1.63 11.70
N TRP A 76 -3.40 1.06 11.15
CA TRP A 76 -2.04 1.54 11.44
C TRP A 76 -1.79 2.86 10.71
N GLN A 77 -0.99 3.73 11.30
CA GLN A 77 -0.52 4.95 10.64
C GLN A 77 0.16 4.62 9.29
N ALA A 78 0.01 5.48 8.28
CA ALA A 78 0.69 5.29 6.99
C ALA A 78 2.23 5.29 7.16
N GLY A 79 2.91 4.42 6.42
CA GLY A 79 4.37 4.27 6.50
C GLY A 79 4.86 2.95 5.89
N GLU A 80 6.15 2.89 5.60
CA GLU A 80 6.77 1.72 4.95
C GLU A 80 7.25 0.67 5.97
N LYS A 81 7.63 1.10 7.18
CA LYS A 81 8.22 0.22 8.21
C LYS A 81 7.17 -0.62 8.93
N ALA A 82 7.38 -1.93 9.04
CA ALA A 82 6.50 -2.79 9.84
C ALA A 82 6.43 -2.34 11.32
N PRO A 83 5.28 -2.56 12.00
CA PRO A 83 5.09 -2.12 13.38
C PRO A 83 6.01 -2.89 14.34
N SER A 84 6.69 -2.15 15.22
CA SER A 84 7.62 -2.69 16.22
C SER A 84 7.01 -2.63 17.62
N ARG A 85 7.31 -3.65 18.45
CA ARG A 85 6.78 -3.78 19.81
C ARG A 85 7.91 -3.89 20.83
N GLN A 86 7.83 -3.08 21.89
CA GLN A 86 8.83 -3.12 22.96
C GLN A 86 8.60 -4.29 23.93
N VAL A 87 7.36 -4.58 24.32
CA VAL A 87 7.08 -5.61 25.33
C VAL A 87 6.96 -6.99 24.69
N PRO A 88 7.67 -8.00 25.20
CA PRO A 88 7.57 -9.37 24.71
C PRO A 88 6.35 -10.08 25.32
N ILE A 89 5.15 -9.71 24.85
CA ILE A 89 3.88 -10.18 25.41
C ILE A 89 3.79 -11.71 25.43
N ALA A 90 4.26 -12.38 24.38
CA ALA A 90 4.24 -13.83 24.32
C ALA A 90 5.08 -14.48 25.44
N TRP A 91 6.22 -13.91 25.82
CA TRP A 91 7.01 -14.37 26.97
C TRP A 91 6.32 -14.08 28.31
N VAL A 92 5.67 -12.92 28.44
CA VAL A 92 4.90 -12.59 29.65
C VAL A 92 3.74 -13.57 29.84
N LEU A 93 2.97 -13.84 28.78
CA LEU A 93 1.89 -14.83 28.80
C LEU A 93 2.41 -16.23 29.13
N LEU A 94 3.54 -16.63 28.54
CA LEU A 94 4.16 -17.92 28.80
C LEU A 94 4.65 -18.05 30.25
N ALA A 95 5.24 -17.00 30.81
CA ALA A 95 5.68 -16.98 32.21
C ALA A 95 4.50 -17.07 33.18
N LEU A 96 3.40 -16.36 32.90
CA LEU A 96 2.18 -16.45 33.69
C LEU A 96 1.52 -17.84 33.57
N ALA A 97 1.54 -18.44 32.37
CA ALA A 97 1.12 -19.82 32.18
C ALA A 97 1.99 -20.76 33.03
N ALA A 98 3.31 -20.61 33.03
CA ALA A 98 4.21 -21.45 33.82
C ALA A 98 3.93 -21.34 35.32
N ALA A 99 3.66 -20.12 35.82
CA ALA A 99 3.24 -19.91 37.20
C ALA A 99 1.89 -20.60 37.51
N ALA A 100 0.92 -20.51 36.61
CA ALA A 100 -0.37 -21.19 36.77
C ALA A 100 -0.22 -22.73 36.75
N LEU A 101 0.64 -23.27 35.87
CA LEU A 101 0.98 -24.70 35.87
C LEU A 101 1.61 -25.13 37.19
N PHE A 102 2.53 -24.33 37.73
CA PHE A 102 3.16 -24.60 39.01
C PHE A 102 2.13 -24.71 40.13
N VAL A 103 1.13 -23.81 40.18
CA VAL A 103 0.02 -23.89 41.14
C VAL A 103 -0.76 -25.21 40.98
N VAL A 104 -1.07 -25.63 39.75
CA VAL A 104 -1.75 -26.91 39.48
C VAL A 104 -0.92 -28.12 39.94
N VAL A 105 0.41 -28.05 39.78
CA VAL A 105 1.32 -29.11 40.22
C VAL A 105 1.36 -29.18 41.74
N VAL A 106 1.58 -28.05 42.42
CA VAL A 106 1.76 -27.95 43.88
C VAL A 106 0.48 -28.26 44.65
N ASP A 107 -0.69 -27.84 44.16
CA ASP A 107 -1.98 -28.17 44.78
C ASP A 107 -2.26 -29.70 44.79
N GLY A 108 -1.47 -30.47 44.04
CA GLY A 108 -1.44 -31.93 44.18
C GLY A 108 -2.63 -32.66 43.56
N GLY A 109 -3.66 -31.95 43.10
CA GLY A 109 -4.86 -32.58 42.52
C GLY A 109 -5.60 -33.44 43.55
N TYR A 110 -5.83 -32.92 44.77
CA TYR A 110 -6.70 -33.56 45.77
C TYR A 110 -8.15 -33.73 45.23
N PRO A 111 -9.04 -34.55 45.85
CA PRO A 111 -10.09 -35.39 45.22
C PRO A 111 -11.18 -34.82 44.28
N TRP A 112 -11.13 -33.57 43.82
CA TRP A 112 -12.16 -32.98 42.94
C TRP A 112 -12.23 -33.61 41.55
N VAL A 113 -11.19 -34.37 41.21
CA VAL A 113 -11.07 -35.18 40.01
C VAL A 113 -11.90 -36.48 40.06
N TYR A 114 -12.27 -36.96 41.26
CA TYR A 114 -13.03 -38.20 41.46
C TYR A 114 -14.56 -38.03 41.45
N GLY A 115 -15.08 -36.90 40.96
CA GLY A 115 -16.52 -36.75 40.70
C GLY A 115 -17.38 -36.16 41.82
N ALA A 116 -16.79 -35.54 42.85
CA ALA A 116 -17.57 -34.72 43.78
C ALA A 116 -17.72 -33.29 43.24
N VAL A 117 -18.80 -33.04 42.49
CA VAL A 117 -19.27 -31.69 42.13
C VAL A 117 -19.50 -30.92 43.44
N GLY A 118 -18.53 -30.09 43.85
CA GLY A 118 -18.67 -29.19 45.01
C GLY A 118 -17.49 -29.11 45.98
N GLY A 119 -16.41 -29.89 45.82
CA GLY A 119 -15.30 -29.94 46.81
C GLY A 119 -13.93 -29.44 46.35
N GLY A 120 -13.79 -28.95 45.11
CA GLY A 120 -12.49 -28.55 44.56
C GLY A 120 -12.00 -27.19 45.05
N ASN A 121 -10.68 -27.06 45.20
CA ASN A 121 -10.06 -25.77 45.45
C ASN A 121 -10.34 -24.83 44.26
N PRO A 122 -11.15 -23.76 44.43
CA PRO A 122 -11.50 -22.86 43.32
C PRO A 122 -10.26 -22.21 42.70
N PHE A 123 -9.18 -22.03 43.48
CA PHE A 123 -7.92 -21.49 42.99
C PHE A 123 -7.21 -22.45 42.03
N ALA A 124 -7.26 -23.76 42.25
CA ALA A 124 -6.64 -24.74 41.37
C ALA A 124 -7.38 -24.86 40.04
N VAL A 125 -8.72 -24.82 40.08
CA VAL A 125 -9.56 -24.77 38.87
C VAL A 125 -9.25 -23.50 38.09
N PHE A 126 -9.19 -22.34 38.76
CA PHE A 126 -8.80 -21.09 38.13
C PHE A 126 -7.40 -21.17 37.52
N ALA A 127 -6.42 -21.75 38.22
CA ALA A 127 -5.06 -21.92 37.73
C ALA A 127 -4.99 -22.84 36.50
N LEU A 128 -5.77 -23.93 36.45
CA LEU A 128 -5.86 -24.79 35.27
C LEU A 128 -6.41 -24.02 34.06
N HIS A 129 -7.52 -23.29 34.24
CA HIS A 129 -8.09 -22.48 33.15
C HIS A 129 -7.13 -21.37 32.72
N ALA A 130 -6.52 -20.67 33.67
CA ALA A 130 -5.53 -19.63 33.41
C ALA A 130 -4.34 -20.18 32.63
N PHE A 131 -3.80 -21.34 33.02
CA PHE A 131 -2.73 -22.02 32.30
C PHE A 131 -3.11 -22.31 30.84
N LEU A 132 -4.27 -22.93 30.61
CA LEU A 132 -4.73 -23.28 29.26
C LEU A 132 -4.89 -22.03 28.39
N VAL A 133 -5.59 -21.01 28.90
CA VAL A 133 -5.86 -19.77 28.18
C VAL A 133 -4.58 -19.00 27.90
N LEU A 134 -3.70 -18.84 28.88
CA LEU A 134 -2.44 -18.09 28.74
C LEU A 134 -1.45 -18.82 27.82
N GLY A 135 -1.37 -20.16 27.89
CA GLY A 135 -0.52 -20.96 27.01
C GLY A 135 -0.97 -20.88 25.54
N VAL A 136 -2.28 -20.99 25.30
CA VAL A 136 -2.87 -20.78 23.97
C VAL A 136 -2.61 -19.36 23.48
N ALA A 137 -2.89 -18.36 24.32
CA ALA A 137 -2.67 -16.96 23.99
C ALA A 137 -1.20 -16.68 23.65
N ALA A 138 -0.24 -17.23 24.41
CA ALA A 138 1.20 -17.09 24.13
C ALA A 138 1.57 -17.69 22.76
N GLY A 139 1.12 -18.92 22.48
CA GLY A 139 1.42 -19.60 21.22
C GLY A 139 0.74 -18.97 20.01
N SER A 140 -0.51 -18.53 20.15
CA SER A 140 -1.24 -17.84 19.08
C SER A 140 -0.73 -16.41 18.87
N TRP A 141 -0.38 -15.68 19.93
CA TRP A 141 0.20 -14.34 19.82
C TRP A 141 1.55 -14.38 19.08
N SER A 142 2.42 -15.33 19.43
CA SER A 142 3.72 -15.46 18.77
C SER A 142 3.60 -15.86 17.30
N ALA A 143 2.58 -16.63 16.93
CA ALA A 143 2.31 -17.03 15.55
C ALA A 143 1.62 -15.94 14.72
N LEU A 144 0.65 -15.23 15.30
CA LEU A 144 -0.23 -14.31 14.60
C LEU A 144 0.28 -12.85 14.60
N VAL A 145 0.88 -12.43 15.72
CA VAL A 145 1.23 -11.02 15.98
C VAL A 145 2.74 -10.79 15.93
N ASP A 146 3.53 -11.54 16.70
CA ASP A 146 4.99 -11.27 16.81
C ASP A 146 5.76 -11.61 15.53
N GLN A 147 5.28 -12.56 14.72
CA GLN A 147 5.97 -12.94 13.48
C GLN A 147 6.03 -11.79 12.44
N ALA A 148 5.13 -10.81 12.54
CA ALA A 148 5.14 -9.62 11.70
C ALA A 148 6.07 -8.51 12.23
N ASP A 149 6.66 -8.68 13.41
CA ASP A 149 7.60 -7.73 14.01
C ASP A 149 9.02 -8.01 13.50
N PRO A 150 9.69 -7.06 12.82
CA PRO A 150 11.05 -7.25 12.29
C PRO A 150 12.07 -7.63 13.38
N ALA A 151 11.86 -7.18 14.62
CA ALA A 151 12.75 -7.49 15.73
C ALA A 151 12.60 -8.93 16.23
N ARG A 152 11.53 -9.64 15.84
CA ARG A 152 11.16 -10.97 16.34
C ARG A 152 11.00 -11.94 15.17
N GLY A 153 12.11 -12.54 14.75
CA GLY A 153 12.12 -13.46 13.62
C GLY A 153 11.38 -14.79 13.85
N PRO A 154 11.29 -15.66 12.82
CA PRO A 154 10.55 -16.93 12.87
C PRO A 154 11.01 -17.87 14.00
N ARG A 155 12.30 -17.85 14.33
CA ARG A 155 12.89 -18.68 15.40
C ARG A 155 12.27 -18.37 16.76
N HIS A 156 11.99 -17.09 17.05
CA HIS A 156 11.37 -16.67 18.30
C HIS A 156 9.96 -17.26 18.46
N SER A 157 9.15 -17.20 17.40
CA SER A 157 7.81 -17.80 17.37
C SER A 157 7.86 -19.31 17.58
N ILE A 158 8.81 -20.00 16.94
CA ILE A 158 9.00 -21.45 17.11
C ILE A 158 9.36 -21.80 18.56
N VAL A 159 10.26 -21.05 19.20
CA VAL A 159 10.70 -21.29 20.59
C VAL A 159 9.54 -21.14 21.58
N ILE A 160 8.78 -20.05 21.52
CA ILE A 160 7.66 -19.85 22.45
C ILE A 160 6.61 -20.95 22.26
N ARG A 161 6.32 -21.32 21.02
CA ARG A 161 5.32 -22.36 20.73
C ARG A 161 5.77 -23.73 21.17
N SER A 162 7.05 -24.08 20.98
CA SER A 162 7.57 -25.36 21.45
C SER A 162 7.49 -25.45 22.97
N ILE A 163 7.81 -24.37 23.70
CA ILE A 163 7.67 -24.33 25.16
C ILE A 163 6.20 -24.42 25.57
N ALA A 164 5.29 -23.66 24.95
CA ALA A 164 3.86 -23.70 25.26
C ALA A 164 3.26 -25.11 25.03
N VAL A 165 3.60 -25.75 23.91
CA VAL A 165 3.18 -27.13 23.61
C VAL A 165 3.79 -28.11 24.61
N ALA A 166 5.08 -27.98 24.92
CA ALA A 166 5.74 -28.84 25.90
C ALA A 166 5.09 -28.74 27.29
N MET A 167 4.77 -27.52 27.75
CA MET A 167 4.02 -27.31 28.99
C MET A 167 2.65 -28.01 28.95
N MET A 168 1.97 -27.97 27.81
CA MET A 168 0.65 -28.61 27.62
C MET A 168 0.73 -30.13 27.65
N VAL A 169 1.79 -30.69 27.04
CA VAL A 169 2.10 -32.13 27.10
C VAL A 169 2.44 -32.55 28.54
N VAL A 170 3.23 -31.74 29.26
CA VAL A 170 3.52 -31.97 30.68
C VAL A 170 2.25 -31.97 31.51
N LEU A 171 1.35 -30.99 31.32
CA LEU A 171 0.05 -30.99 31.98
C LEU A 171 -0.75 -32.25 31.67
N PHE A 172 -0.83 -32.66 30.39
CA PHE A 172 -1.54 -33.87 29.98
C PHE A 172 -1.04 -35.11 30.75
N PHE A 173 0.28 -35.31 30.81
CA PHE A 173 0.86 -36.45 31.55
C PHE A 173 0.62 -36.34 33.06
N ILE A 174 0.72 -35.15 33.65
CA ILE A 174 0.40 -34.95 35.07
C ILE A 174 -1.05 -35.36 35.36
N LEU A 175 -2.01 -34.90 34.55
CA LEU A 175 -3.41 -35.22 34.72
C LEU A 175 -3.67 -36.72 34.49
N ALA A 176 -3.03 -37.34 33.50
CA ALA A 176 -3.18 -38.76 33.21
C ALA A 176 -2.63 -39.65 34.34
N LEU A 177 -1.44 -39.33 34.86
CA LEU A 177 -0.82 -40.03 35.99
C LEU A 177 -1.63 -39.89 37.28
N ARG A 178 -2.35 -38.78 37.45
CA ARG A 178 -3.27 -38.55 38.58
C ARG A 178 -4.64 -39.22 38.39
N GLY A 179 -4.87 -39.96 37.31
CA GLY A 179 -6.13 -40.67 37.07
C GLY A 179 -7.30 -39.73 36.80
N VAL A 180 -7.05 -38.57 36.17
CA VAL A 180 -8.10 -37.58 35.90
C VAL A 180 -9.09 -38.06 34.85
N ALA A 181 -10.37 -37.72 35.03
CA ALA A 181 -11.45 -38.04 34.10
C ALA A 181 -11.06 -37.74 32.64
N SER A 182 -11.40 -38.66 31.74
CA SER A 182 -10.99 -38.63 30.33
C SER A 182 -11.37 -37.35 29.59
N LEU A 183 -12.49 -36.72 29.94
CA LEU A 183 -12.94 -35.46 29.32
C LEU A 183 -11.99 -34.29 29.62
N VAL A 184 -11.45 -34.19 30.83
CA VAL A 184 -10.51 -33.11 31.23
C VAL A 184 -9.16 -33.31 30.55
N LEU A 185 -8.76 -34.55 30.28
CA LEU A 185 -7.54 -34.89 29.52
C LEU A 185 -7.61 -34.39 28.06
N LEU A 186 -8.80 -34.10 27.53
CA LEU A 186 -8.93 -33.52 26.18
C LEU A 186 -8.57 -32.03 26.14
N LEU A 187 -8.62 -31.30 27.27
CA LEU A 187 -8.37 -29.84 27.27
C LEU A 187 -6.93 -29.48 26.85
N PRO A 188 -5.87 -30.12 27.40
CA PRO A 188 -4.51 -29.87 26.92
C PRO A 188 -4.34 -30.22 25.44
N LEU A 189 -4.95 -31.31 24.97
CA LEU A 189 -4.88 -31.74 23.57
C LEU A 189 -5.57 -30.74 22.63
N LEU A 190 -6.76 -30.27 23.00
CA LEU A 190 -7.51 -29.26 22.26
C LEU A 190 -6.67 -27.98 22.13
N ALA A 191 -6.05 -27.56 23.22
CA ALA A 191 -5.25 -26.37 23.25
C ALA A 191 -3.93 -26.49 22.46
N ILE A 192 -3.28 -27.67 22.46
CA ILE A 192 -2.19 -27.98 21.51
C ILE A 192 -2.70 -27.81 20.07
N ALA A 193 -3.87 -28.39 19.75
CA ALA A 193 -4.44 -28.29 18.42
C ALA A 193 -4.69 -26.83 18.01
N VAL A 194 -5.15 -25.96 18.92
CA VAL A 194 -5.32 -24.51 18.66
C VAL A 194 -3.98 -23.80 18.41
N VAL A 195 -2.95 -24.08 19.21
CA VAL A 195 -1.62 -23.48 19.01
C VAL A 195 -1.00 -23.93 17.68
N LEU A 196 -1.20 -25.19 17.28
CA LEU A 196 -0.73 -25.70 16.00
C LEU A 196 -1.53 -25.17 14.80
N SER A 197 -2.86 -25.10 14.92
CA SER A 197 -3.75 -24.64 13.86
C SER A 197 -3.50 -23.18 13.47
N SER A 198 -3.07 -22.33 14.42
CA SER A 198 -2.72 -20.93 14.13
C SER A 198 -1.66 -20.78 13.03
N THR A 199 -0.72 -21.73 12.90
CA THR A 199 0.27 -21.72 11.80
C THR A 199 -0.25 -22.27 10.49
N LEU A 200 -1.15 -23.25 10.56
CA LEU A 200 -1.78 -23.81 9.36
C LEU A 200 -2.65 -22.76 8.68
N TYR A 201 -3.38 -21.96 9.46
CA TYR A 201 -4.21 -20.88 8.93
C TYR A 201 -3.39 -19.86 8.15
N ARG A 202 -2.22 -19.45 8.66
CA ARG A 202 -1.35 -18.51 7.94
C ARG A 202 -0.79 -19.12 6.66
N ARG A 203 -0.22 -20.34 6.73
CA ARG A 203 0.31 -21.05 5.57
C ARG A 203 -0.77 -21.28 4.51
N TRP A 204 -1.98 -21.61 4.93
CA TRP A 204 -3.11 -21.77 4.01
C TRP A 204 -3.47 -20.45 3.32
N ARG A 205 -3.46 -19.32 4.02
CA ARG A 205 -3.67 -18.01 3.39
C ARG A 205 -2.56 -17.63 2.42
N GLU A 206 -1.30 -17.92 2.75
CA GLU A 206 -0.14 -17.70 1.87
C GLU A 206 -0.29 -18.55 0.59
N LEU A 207 -0.53 -19.86 0.73
CA LEU A 207 -0.72 -20.78 -0.40
C LEU A 207 -1.95 -20.45 -1.24
N SER A 208 -3.08 -20.06 -0.61
CA SER A 208 -4.28 -19.63 -1.33
C SER A 208 -4.02 -18.35 -2.13
N GLY A 209 -3.26 -17.40 -1.59
CA GLY A 209 -2.86 -16.18 -2.29
C GLY A 209 -2.00 -16.48 -3.52
N GLU A 210 -1.02 -17.38 -3.39
CA GLU A 210 -0.20 -17.82 -4.52
C GLU A 210 -1.01 -18.55 -5.59
N ARG A 211 -2.00 -19.37 -5.21
CA ARG A 211 -2.89 -20.06 -6.16
C ARG A 211 -3.72 -19.06 -6.96
N ILE A 212 -4.28 -18.04 -6.32
CA ILE A 212 -5.07 -17.02 -7.01
C ILE A 212 -4.19 -16.27 -8.03
N ARG A 213 -2.95 -15.94 -7.66
CA ARG A 213 -1.99 -15.32 -8.59
C ARG A 213 -1.67 -16.22 -9.78
N ARG A 214 -1.32 -17.48 -9.52
CA ARG A 214 -1.03 -18.47 -10.56
C ARG A 214 -2.22 -18.69 -11.50
N ILE A 215 -3.43 -18.88 -10.95
CA ILE A 215 -4.65 -19.02 -11.75
C ILE A 215 -4.86 -17.79 -12.63
N ARG A 216 -4.67 -16.58 -12.10
CA ARG A 216 -4.82 -15.34 -12.88
C ARG A 216 -3.78 -15.21 -13.98
N GLU A 217 -2.53 -15.59 -13.72
CA GLU A 217 -1.45 -15.61 -14.72
C GLU A 217 -1.71 -16.64 -15.82
N GLU A 218 -2.13 -17.86 -15.46
CA GLU A 218 -2.50 -18.92 -16.41
C GLU A 218 -3.69 -18.50 -17.27
N GLN A 219 -4.77 -18.00 -16.66
CA GLN A 219 -5.95 -17.52 -17.39
C GLN A 219 -5.60 -16.40 -18.37
N ARG A 220 -4.68 -15.49 -17.99
CA ARG A 220 -4.24 -14.43 -18.89
C ARG A 220 -3.47 -14.98 -20.08
N SER A 221 -2.57 -15.94 -19.87
CA SER A 221 -1.81 -16.57 -20.96
C SER A 221 -2.75 -17.30 -21.93
N GLU A 222 -3.75 -18.02 -21.41
CA GLU A 222 -4.74 -18.73 -22.23
C GLU A 222 -5.61 -17.76 -23.02
N MET A 223 -6.10 -16.69 -22.37
CA MET A 223 -6.88 -15.65 -23.02
C MET A 223 -6.07 -14.91 -24.11
N ALA A 224 -4.79 -14.64 -23.89
CA ALA A 224 -3.91 -14.03 -24.89
C ALA A 224 -3.75 -14.91 -26.13
N ALA A 225 -3.54 -16.23 -25.93
CA ALA A 225 -3.49 -17.19 -27.03
C ALA A 225 -4.83 -17.25 -27.80
N HIS A 226 -5.94 -17.36 -27.07
CA HIS A 226 -7.27 -17.44 -27.69
C HIS A 226 -7.65 -16.17 -28.47
N LEU A 227 -7.32 -14.98 -27.94
CA LEU A 227 -7.57 -13.71 -28.61
C LEU A 227 -6.66 -13.50 -29.82
N HIS A 228 -5.43 -14.03 -29.79
CA HIS A 228 -4.54 -14.03 -30.95
C HIS A 228 -5.14 -14.82 -32.11
N ASP A 229 -5.64 -16.02 -31.82
CA ASP A 229 -6.18 -16.90 -32.86
C ASP A 229 -7.55 -16.44 -33.37
N SER A 230 -8.40 -15.86 -32.52
CA SER A 230 -9.77 -15.49 -32.90
C SER A 230 -9.87 -14.05 -33.43
N VAL A 231 -9.44 -13.07 -32.63
CA VAL A 231 -9.71 -11.64 -32.88
C VAL A 231 -8.68 -11.04 -33.80
N LEU A 232 -7.38 -11.27 -33.54
CA LEU A 232 -6.33 -10.75 -34.43
C LEU A 232 -6.42 -11.37 -35.82
N GLN A 233 -6.77 -12.65 -35.92
CA GLN A 233 -6.98 -13.30 -37.22
C GLN A 233 -8.18 -12.71 -37.97
N THR A 234 -9.29 -12.41 -37.28
CA THR A 234 -10.45 -11.77 -37.91
C THR A 234 -10.15 -10.33 -38.35
N LEU A 235 -9.46 -9.55 -37.49
CA LEU A 235 -8.99 -8.21 -37.82
C LEU A 235 -8.04 -8.22 -39.02
N ALA A 236 -7.11 -9.18 -39.08
CA ALA A 236 -6.22 -9.35 -40.22
C ALA A 236 -7.00 -9.64 -41.52
N LEU A 237 -8.04 -10.48 -41.47
CA LEU A 237 -8.91 -10.73 -42.63
C LEU A 237 -9.69 -9.48 -43.07
N ILE A 238 -10.20 -8.67 -42.13
CA ILE A 238 -10.86 -7.39 -42.43
C ILE A 238 -9.87 -6.42 -43.08
N GLN A 239 -8.67 -6.29 -42.52
CA GLN A 239 -7.60 -5.44 -43.07
C GLN A 239 -7.23 -5.87 -44.50
N ASN A 240 -7.11 -7.18 -44.74
CA ASN A 240 -6.71 -7.73 -46.04
C ASN A 240 -7.81 -7.56 -47.11
N ARG A 241 -9.09 -7.61 -46.71
CA ARG A 241 -10.24 -7.43 -47.63
C ARG A 241 -10.59 -5.97 -47.90
N ALA A 242 -10.47 -5.08 -46.93
CA ALA A 242 -10.94 -3.70 -47.04
C ALA A 242 -9.95 -2.78 -47.79
N GLY A 243 -8.70 -3.19 -47.97
CA GLY A 243 -7.67 -2.44 -48.69
C GLY A 243 -7.03 -1.32 -47.85
N PRO A 244 -5.78 -0.90 -48.16
CA PRO A 244 -4.92 -0.14 -47.24
C PRO A 244 -5.42 1.24 -46.81
N SER A 245 -6.25 1.88 -47.65
CA SER A 245 -6.78 3.24 -47.46
C SER A 245 -8.21 3.28 -46.92
N SER A 246 -8.86 2.13 -46.73
CA SER A 246 -10.22 2.09 -46.19
C SER A 246 -10.27 2.49 -44.72
N GLU A 247 -11.39 3.10 -44.34
CA GLU A 247 -11.69 3.44 -42.94
C GLU A 247 -11.73 2.18 -42.05
N ALA A 248 -12.28 1.08 -42.56
CA ALA A 248 -12.32 -0.21 -41.86
C ALA A 248 -10.90 -0.76 -41.57
N ALA A 249 -9.95 -0.62 -42.50
CA ALA A 249 -8.56 -1.04 -42.27
C ALA A 249 -7.85 -0.15 -41.23
N ARG A 250 -8.13 1.15 -41.19
CA ARG A 250 -7.58 2.04 -40.15
C ARG A 250 -8.13 1.71 -38.76
N LEU A 251 -9.44 1.54 -38.63
CA LEU A 251 -10.08 1.20 -37.36
C LEU A 251 -9.59 -0.17 -36.85
N ALA A 252 -9.48 -1.16 -37.73
CA ALA A 252 -8.96 -2.48 -37.37
C ALA A 252 -7.51 -2.43 -36.84
N ARG A 253 -6.63 -1.60 -37.42
CA ARG A 253 -5.25 -1.41 -36.92
C ARG A 253 -5.22 -0.70 -35.57
N ALA A 254 -6.09 0.29 -35.36
CA ALA A 254 -6.20 0.96 -34.07
C ALA A 254 -6.64 -0.03 -32.98
N GLN A 255 -7.66 -0.85 -33.26
CA GLN A 255 -8.16 -1.87 -32.33
C GLN A 255 -7.16 -3.01 -32.07
N GLU A 256 -6.40 -3.44 -33.07
CA GLU A 256 -5.30 -4.41 -32.88
C GLU A 256 -4.21 -3.86 -31.94
N ARG A 257 -3.82 -2.59 -32.10
CA ARG A 257 -2.80 -1.95 -31.24
C ARG A 257 -3.29 -1.84 -29.80
N GLU A 258 -4.52 -1.39 -29.60
CA GLU A 258 -5.15 -1.29 -28.28
C GLU A 258 -5.23 -2.66 -27.60
N LEU A 259 -5.65 -3.70 -28.33
CA LEU A 259 -5.73 -5.06 -27.82
C LEU A 259 -4.33 -5.64 -27.50
N ARG A 260 -3.32 -5.39 -28.34
CA ARG A 260 -1.94 -5.81 -28.04
C ARG A 260 -1.38 -5.09 -26.82
N ALA A 261 -1.59 -3.77 -26.71
CA ALA A 261 -1.18 -3.02 -25.54
C ALA A 261 -1.80 -3.63 -24.27
N TRP A 262 -3.11 -3.86 -24.26
CA TRP A 262 -3.78 -4.48 -23.12
C TRP A 262 -3.32 -5.92 -22.82
N LEU A 263 -3.02 -6.74 -23.84
CA LEU A 263 -2.56 -8.12 -23.67
C LEU A 263 -1.12 -8.19 -23.12
N TYR A 264 -0.23 -7.31 -23.57
CA TYR A 264 1.21 -7.37 -23.27
C TYR A 264 1.66 -6.42 -22.17
N ASP A 265 1.01 -5.27 -21.99
CA ASP A 265 1.21 -4.44 -20.80
C ASP A 265 0.53 -5.14 -19.64
N GLY A 266 1.32 -5.70 -18.74
CA GLY A 266 0.80 -6.33 -17.54
C GLY A 266 0.30 -5.36 -16.50
N ASP A 267 -0.06 -5.92 -15.33
CA ASP A 267 0.04 -5.23 -14.05
C ASP A 267 1.53 -4.87 -13.76
N SER A 268 2.32 -4.49 -14.77
CA SER A 268 3.51 -3.69 -14.56
C SER A 268 3.05 -2.51 -13.73
N PRO A 269 3.70 -2.24 -12.60
CA PRO A 269 3.40 -1.05 -11.82
C PRO A 269 3.32 0.10 -12.81
N ALA A 270 2.23 0.86 -12.75
CA ALA A 270 2.15 2.15 -13.40
C ALA A 270 3.12 3.11 -12.69
N ASP A 271 4.41 2.79 -12.69
CA ASP A 271 5.47 3.78 -12.66
C ASP A 271 5.61 4.19 -14.12
N SER A 272 4.65 5.00 -14.61
CA SER A 272 4.68 5.46 -15.98
C SER A 272 5.93 6.32 -16.16
N ASP A 273 6.95 5.72 -16.76
CA ASP A 273 8.16 6.42 -17.09
C ASP A 273 7.83 7.47 -18.17
N LEU A 274 8.54 8.60 -18.13
CA LEU A 274 8.33 9.70 -19.06
C LEU A 274 8.31 9.26 -20.53
N PRO A 275 9.17 8.31 -20.99
CA PRO A 275 9.10 7.80 -22.35
C PRO A 275 7.77 7.12 -22.71
N THR A 276 7.17 6.36 -21.80
CA THR A 276 5.88 5.70 -22.04
C THR A 276 4.77 6.74 -22.17
N ASP A 277 4.68 7.69 -21.23
CA ASP A 277 3.68 8.77 -21.28
C ASP A 277 3.76 9.55 -22.61
N LEU A 278 4.97 9.87 -23.09
CA LEU A 278 5.14 10.61 -24.34
C LEU A 278 4.77 9.81 -25.60
N ARG A 279 4.98 8.49 -25.62
CA ARG A 279 4.52 7.63 -26.72
C ARG A 279 3.01 7.55 -26.78
N ASP A 280 2.34 7.46 -25.63
CA ASP A 280 0.88 7.43 -25.57
C ASP A 280 0.28 8.75 -26.07
N TYR A 281 0.84 9.88 -25.61
CA TYR A 281 0.43 11.19 -26.13
C TYR A 281 0.70 11.36 -27.61
N ALA A 282 1.84 10.87 -28.11
CA ALA A 282 2.15 10.87 -29.54
C ALA A 282 1.09 10.09 -30.34
N GLY A 283 0.78 8.86 -29.92
CA GLY A 283 -0.24 8.02 -30.57
C GLY A 283 -1.63 8.66 -30.59
N ALA A 284 -2.02 9.33 -29.51
CA ALA A 284 -3.27 10.09 -29.45
C ALA A 284 -3.30 11.27 -30.44
N LEU A 285 -2.19 11.99 -30.59
CA LEU A 285 -2.09 13.12 -31.52
C LEU A 285 -2.07 12.69 -32.99
N GLU A 286 -1.45 11.55 -33.31
CA GLU A 286 -1.46 10.98 -34.67
C GLU A 286 -2.86 10.56 -35.16
N LEU A 287 -3.81 10.34 -34.25
CA LEU A 287 -5.21 10.05 -34.59
C LEU A 287 -5.98 11.30 -35.02
N ASP A 288 -5.71 12.44 -34.38
CA ASP A 288 -6.45 13.69 -34.57
C ASP A 288 -5.80 14.62 -35.60
N TYR A 289 -4.49 14.51 -35.83
CA TYR A 289 -3.72 15.40 -36.69
C TYR A 289 -2.90 14.63 -37.75
N PRO A 290 -2.69 15.19 -38.95
CA PRO A 290 -1.87 14.59 -40.00
C PRO A 290 -0.37 14.80 -39.72
N VAL A 291 0.09 14.21 -38.62
CA VAL A 291 1.47 14.29 -38.13
C VAL A 291 1.99 12.88 -37.85
N ARG A 292 3.30 12.68 -37.97
CA ARG A 292 4.02 11.50 -37.51
C ARG A 292 5.00 11.91 -36.44
N ILE A 293 4.87 11.34 -35.25
CA ILE A 293 5.66 11.71 -34.07
C ILE A 293 6.55 10.51 -33.71
N ASP A 294 7.85 10.65 -33.90
CA ASP A 294 8.83 9.61 -33.54
C ASP A 294 9.46 9.93 -32.17
N VAL A 295 9.27 9.03 -31.20
CA VAL A 295 9.73 9.21 -29.81
C VAL A 295 10.89 8.25 -29.53
N VAL A 296 12.10 8.82 -29.39
CA VAL A 296 13.34 8.08 -29.12
C VAL A 296 13.85 8.44 -27.74
N SER A 297 14.20 7.43 -26.94
CA SER A 297 14.70 7.62 -25.57
C SER A 297 16.07 6.98 -25.40
N ALA A 298 16.99 7.69 -24.75
CA ALA A 298 18.31 7.22 -24.35
C ALA A 298 18.52 7.46 -22.84
N GLY A 299 18.94 6.43 -22.12
CA GLY A 299 19.19 6.49 -20.68
C GLY A 299 17.98 6.13 -19.80
N LEU A 300 18.18 6.18 -18.49
CA LEU A 300 17.16 5.87 -17.47
C LEU A 300 16.54 7.17 -16.96
N SER A 301 15.23 7.32 -17.07
CA SER A 301 14.50 8.48 -16.53
C SER A 301 14.15 8.24 -15.07
N ALA A 302 14.40 9.22 -14.19
CA ALA A 302 14.00 9.14 -12.78
C ALA A 302 12.48 9.41 -12.61
N GLU A 303 11.78 8.56 -11.84
CA GLU A 303 10.31 8.61 -11.63
C GLU A 303 9.77 9.99 -11.22
N ARG A 304 10.52 10.77 -10.43
CA ARG A 304 10.02 12.02 -9.83
C ARG A 304 9.81 13.16 -10.84
N ALA A 305 10.30 13.03 -12.07
CA ALA A 305 10.18 14.06 -13.12
C ALA A 305 8.97 13.86 -14.05
N SER A 306 8.27 12.72 -13.98
CA SER A 306 7.39 12.26 -15.07
C SER A 306 6.19 13.20 -15.32
N GLY A 307 5.37 13.52 -14.31
CA GLY A 307 4.07 14.17 -14.55
C GLY A 307 4.12 15.57 -15.16
N GLU A 308 4.90 16.50 -14.59
CA GLU A 308 4.92 17.90 -15.06
C GLU A 308 5.72 18.07 -16.36
N VAL A 309 6.82 17.32 -16.52
CA VAL A 309 7.60 17.32 -17.77
C VAL A 309 6.79 16.68 -18.90
N ALA A 310 6.07 15.59 -18.64
CA ALA A 310 5.17 14.95 -19.60
C ALA A 310 4.07 15.92 -20.05
N ALA A 311 3.45 16.66 -19.14
CA ALA A 311 2.43 17.65 -19.47
C ALA A 311 2.98 18.80 -20.34
N ALA A 312 4.18 19.30 -20.03
CA ALA A 312 4.83 20.34 -20.83
C ALA A 312 5.22 19.84 -22.23
N ALA A 313 5.75 18.61 -22.32
CA ALA A 313 6.08 17.96 -23.59
C ALA A 313 4.83 17.65 -24.42
N ARG A 314 3.74 17.19 -23.82
CA ARG A 314 2.44 17.01 -24.49
C ARG A 314 1.96 18.30 -25.16
N GLU A 315 2.05 19.42 -24.45
CA GLU A 315 1.67 20.73 -25.00
C GLU A 315 2.59 21.13 -26.17
N ALA A 316 3.89 20.87 -26.06
CA ALA A 316 4.84 21.12 -27.16
C ALA A 316 4.52 20.27 -28.40
N MET A 317 4.25 18.97 -28.23
CA MET A 317 3.87 18.07 -29.31
C MET A 317 2.53 18.45 -29.95
N LEU A 318 1.54 18.87 -29.16
CA LEU A 318 0.25 19.36 -29.67
C LEU A 318 0.44 20.60 -30.55
N ASN A 319 1.31 21.52 -30.15
CA ASN A 319 1.59 22.72 -30.95
C ASN A 319 2.30 22.37 -32.26
N ALA A 320 3.28 21.47 -32.21
CA ALA A 320 3.92 20.95 -33.42
C ALA A 320 2.91 20.28 -34.35
N ALA A 321 2.02 19.44 -33.81
CA ALA A 321 0.96 18.77 -34.57
C ALA A 321 -0.03 19.75 -35.21
N ARG A 322 -0.39 20.84 -34.52
CA ARG A 322 -1.32 21.87 -35.02
C ARG A 322 -0.72 22.79 -36.08
N HIS A 323 0.54 23.16 -35.93
CA HIS A 323 1.13 24.28 -36.67
C HIS A 323 2.19 23.88 -37.69
N ALA A 324 2.91 22.78 -37.47
CA ALA A 324 3.92 22.30 -38.41
C ALA A 324 3.35 21.21 -39.35
N GLY A 325 2.68 20.20 -38.76
CA GLY A 325 2.33 18.97 -39.47
C GLY A 325 3.56 18.19 -39.96
N GLY A 326 3.34 17.05 -40.61
CA GLY A 326 4.45 16.25 -41.16
C GLY A 326 5.21 15.45 -40.10
N GLU A 327 6.55 15.52 -40.08
CA GLU A 327 7.39 14.77 -39.15
C GLU A 327 7.80 15.61 -37.93
N VAL A 328 7.55 15.06 -36.74
CA VAL A 328 7.98 15.61 -35.44
C VAL A 328 8.87 14.56 -34.77
N SER A 329 10.04 14.96 -34.29
CA SER A 329 10.96 14.09 -33.56
C SER A 329 11.03 14.50 -32.10
N VAL A 330 10.86 13.53 -31.21
CA VAL A 330 10.94 13.70 -29.76
C VAL A 330 12.10 12.87 -29.24
N TYR A 331 13.12 13.52 -28.71
CA TYR A 331 14.28 12.87 -28.11
C TYR A 331 14.29 13.07 -26.60
N ILE A 332 14.44 11.99 -25.86
CA ILE A 332 14.49 11.98 -24.39
C ILE A 332 15.88 11.51 -23.99
N GLU A 333 16.59 12.30 -23.18
CA GLU A 333 17.87 11.95 -22.61
C GLU A 333 17.77 11.94 -21.08
N GLY A 334 17.83 10.74 -20.49
CA GLY A 334 17.79 10.52 -19.05
C GLY A 334 19.20 10.33 -18.49
N SER A 335 19.56 11.13 -17.47
CA SER A 335 20.83 11.02 -16.77
C SER A 335 20.63 11.01 -15.25
N ALA A 336 21.69 10.67 -14.49
CA ALA A 336 21.67 10.77 -13.04
C ALA A 336 21.47 12.22 -12.53
N ALA A 337 21.72 13.24 -13.36
CA ALA A 337 21.59 14.65 -13.02
C ALA A 337 20.20 15.23 -13.32
N GLY A 338 19.38 14.53 -14.12
CA GLY A 338 18.12 15.07 -14.63
C GLY A 338 17.68 14.47 -15.95
N VAL A 339 16.62 15.05 -16.51
CA VAL A 339 15.99 14.64 -17.76
C VAL A 339 15.91 15.83 -18.71
N ASP A 340 16.35 15.59 -19.95
CA ASP A 340 16.27 16.54 -21.05
C ASP A 340 15.34 15.98 -22.15
N VAL A 341 14.38 16.77 -22.61
CA VAL A 341 13.44 16.40 -23.68
C VAL A 341 13.53 17.43 -24.80
N PHE A 342 13.79 16.97 -26.01
CA PHE A 342 13.85 17.79 -27.23
C PHE A 342 12.68 17.42 -28.14
N ILE A 343 11.86 18.39 -28.51
CA ILE A 343 10.78 18.25 -29.48
C ILE A 343 11.11 19.12 -30.68
N ARG A 344 11.26 18.51 -31.85
CA ARG A 344 11.63 19.22 -33.09
C ARG A 344 10.61 18.96 -34.18
N ASP A 345 10.11 20.02 -34.79
CA ASP A 345 9.27 19.97 -35.99
C ASP A 345 9.99 20.55 -37.21
N ARG A 346 9.43 20.29 -38.40
CA ARG A 346 9.88 20.84 -39.69
C ARG A 346 8.88 21.83 -40.30
N GLY A 347 8.11 22.53 -39.46
CA GLY A 347 7.10 23.50 -39.90
C GLY A 347 7.72 24.79 -40.44
N THR A 348 6.88 25.72 -40.90
CA THR A 348 7.32 27.03 -41.44
C THR A 348 7.91 28.00 -40.41
N GLY A 349 8.05 27.59 -39.15
CA GLY A 349 8.58 28.44 -38.09
C GLY A 349 7.78 29.70 -37.81
N PHE A 350 8.24 30.49 -36.85
CA PHE A 350 7.76 31.86 -36.63
C PHE A 350 8.86 32.73 -36.01
N GLU A 351 8.90 34.02 -36.35
CA GLU A 351 9.84 34.95 -35.73
C GLU A 351 9.40 35.31 -34.32
N LEU A 352 10.15 34.87 -33.30
CA LEU A 352 9.82 35.09 -31.89
C LEU A 352 9.80 36.58 -31.50
N ASP A 353 10.66 37.40 -32.09
CA ASP A 353 10.84 38.81 -31.73
C ASP A 353 9.73 39.71 -32.28
N GLY A 354 8.91 39.20 -33.22
CA GLY A 354 7.78 39.90 -33.83
C GLY A 354 6.40 39.51 -33.29
N VAL A 355 6.30 38.55 -32.36
CA VAL A 355 5.00 38.08 -31.84
C VAL A 355 4.49 39.00 -30.71
N PRO A 356 3.29 39.60 -30.86
CA PRO A 356 2.65 40.41 -29.82
C PRO A 356 2.46 39.67 -28.48
N GLY A 357 2.62 40.41 -27.37
CA GLY A 357 2.56 39.93 -25.98
C GLY A 357 1.38 39.01 -25.63
N ASP A 358 0.24 39.22 -26.27
CA ASP A 358 -1.04 38.52 -26.09
C ASP A 358 -1.12 37.17 -26.80
N ARG A 359 -0.24 36.90 -27.79
CA ARG A 359 -0.18 35.64 -28.56
C ARG A 359 0.93 34.69 -28.08
N LEU A 360 1.65 35.06 -27.02
CA LEU A 360 2.72 34.29 -26.37
C LEU A 360 2.24 33.14 -25.48
N GLY A 361 0.94 32.81 -25.49
CA GLY A 361 0.32 31.84 -24.58
C GLY A 361 1.00 30.47 -24.55
N VAL A 362 1.59 30.01 -25.66
CA VAL A 362 2.35 28.75 -25.72
C VAL A 362 3.67 28.86 -24.95
N ARG A 363 4.42 29.96 -25.13
CA ARG A 363 5.68 30.22 -24.42
C ARG A 363 5.45 30.34 -22.92
N GLU A 364 4.43 31.10 -22.51
CA GLU A 364 4.08 31.24 -21.10
C GLU A 364 3.52 29.95 -20.48
N SER A 365 2.74 29.17 -21.24
CA SER A 365 2.20 27.88 -20.78
C SER A 365 3.31 26.86 -20.56
N ILE A 366 4.24 26.69 -21.51
CA ILE A 366 5.32 25.69 -21.40
C ILE A 366 6.38 26.13 -20.39
N ILE A 367 6.89 27.37 -20.49
CA ILE A 367 7.90 27.89 -19.55
C ILE A 367 7.32 28.01 -18.13
N GLY A 368 6.07 28.44 -18.00
CA GLY A 368 5.39 28.56 -16.72
C GLY A 368 5.18 27.22 -16.02
N ARG A 369 4.82 26.16 -16.76
CA ARG A 369 4.71 24.79 -16.24
C ARG A 369 6.07 24.26 -15.81
N MET A 370 7.09 24.36 -16.66
CA MET A 370 8.45 23.91 -16.32
C MET A 370 9.02 24.64 -15.11
N ARG A 371 8.81 25.95 -15.00
CA ARG A 371 9.29 26.73 -13.84
C ARG A 371 8.61 26.29 -12.53
N ARG A 372 7.30 25.98 -12.56
CA ARG A 372 6.60 25.43 -11.38
C ARG A 372 7.10 24.04 -11.01
N ALA A 373 7.51 23.26 -12.00
CA ALA A 373 8.14 21.95 -11.80
C ALA A 373 9.59 22.06 -11.29
N GLY A 374 10.21 23.25 -11.27
CA GLY A 374 11.63 23.41 -10.92
C GLY A 374 12.60 23.10 -12.07
N GLY A 375 12.08 23.00 -13.30
CA GLY A 375 12.87 22.90 -14.52
C GLY A 375 12.89 24.19 -15.34
N SER A 376 13.44 24.10 -16.55
CA SER A 376 13.53 25.19 -17.52
C SER A 376 13.07 24.73 -18.90
N ALA A 377 12.57 25.65 -19.71
CA ALA A 377 12.23 25.39 -21.10
C ALA A 377 12.81 26.49 -21.98
N THR A 378 13.33 26.09 -23.14
CA THR A 378 13.78 27.01 -24.19
C THR A 378 13.09 26.65 -25.49
N VAL A 379 12.56 27.66 -26.19
CA VAL A 379 11.93 27.51 -27.49
C VAL A 379 12.78 28.27 -28.50
N ARG A 380 13.21 27.60 -29.56
CA ARG A 380 13.91 28.20 -30.70
C ARG A 380 13.07 27.93 -31.94
N SER A 381 12.71 28.98 -32.68
CA SER A 381 11.99 28.84 -33.94
C SER A 381 12.76 29.54 -35.05
N SER A 382 12.72 28.97 -36.24
CA SER A 382 13.41 29.44 -37.45
C SER A 382 12.57 29.06 -38.66
N GLU A 383 12.88 29.59 -39.85
CA GLU A 383 12.21 29.20 -41.10
C GLU A 383 12.29 27.69 -41.43
N GLN A 384 13.15 26.93 -40.74
CA GLN A 384 13.33 25.49 -40.92
C GLN A 384 12.61 24.64 -39.84
N GLY A 385 11.79 25.26 -38.98
CA GLY A 385 11.01 24.60 -37.94
C GLY A 385 11.22 25.15 -36.53
N THR A 386 10.52 24.53 -35.57
CA THR A 386 10.62 24.87 -34.14
C THR A 386 11.25 23.73 -33.34
N GLU A 387 12.13 24.09 -32.41
CA GLU A 387 12.76 23.22 -31.44
C GLU A 387 12.39 23.69 -30.02
N VAL A 388 11.80 22.78 -29.25
CA VAL A 388 11.49 22.97 -27.84
C VAL A 388 12.37 22.06 -27.01
N HIS A 389 13.19 22.63 -26.14
CA HIS A 389 14.03 21.90 -25.19
C HIS A 389 13.51 22.12 -23.77
N LEU A 390 13.15 21.03 -23.10
CA LEU A 390 12.70 20.97 -21.72
C LEU A 390 13.79 20.33 -20.89
N LYS A 391 14.24 21.01 -19.84
CA LYS A 391 15.29 20.53 -18.94
C LYS A 391 14.79 20.48 -17.51
N PHE A 392 14.93 19.33 -16.88
CA PHE A 392 14.58 19.10 -15.49
C PHE A 392 15.78 18.54 -14.73
N THR A 393 16.21 19.21 -13.66
CA THR A 393 17.28 18.71 -12.79
C THR A 393 16.68 18.01 -11.58
N GLY A 394 17.01 16.74 -11.37
CA GLY A 394 16.57 16.01 -10.19
C GLY A 394 17.19 16.64 -8.94
N ALA A 395 16.36 17.06 -7.98
CA ALA A 395 16.86 17.54 -6.70
C ALA A 395 17.68 16.43 -6.03
N GLN A 396 18.97 16.69 -5.80
CA GLN A 396 19.79 15.87 -4.92
C GLN A 396 19.18 15.93 -3.52
N SER A 397 18.57 14.84 -3.06
CA SER A 397 18.15 14.63 -1.68
C SER A 397 18.81 13.38 -1.13
#